data_AF-A0A0Q7Y1K2-F1
#
_entry.id   AF-A0A0Q7Y1K2-F1
#
_cell.length_a   1.000
_cell.length_b   1.000
_cell.length_c   1.000
_cell.angle_alpha   90.00
_cell.angle_beta   90.00
_cell.angle_gamma   90.00
#
_symmetry.space_group_name_H-M   'P 1'
#
loop_
_entity.id
_entity.type
_entity.pdbx_description
1 polymer ?
#
loop_
_entity_poly.entity_id
_entity_poly.type
_entity_poly.pdbx_seq_one_letter_code
_entity_poly.pdbx_strand_id
1 'polypeptide(L)'
;MSLLLQSERASVEKEPTLEKGEALINSIRFYGEREGDTPEEAMTATSAALYEYLMARVRPQLAKNEPCRVPFADAKEYLQLEKSSRLMGHMKALSSTWVSYDFLDVEEGFEEAGERVQLMNCSVSTKAGERFIKVEMFPSVRKAILAAKVYTHLELGAFPRFSSKYAHRLYPRLALMAGRELRPPMRWTPQELAEILGWKPPTWKFGNFEARVLNPVIADIHEHVRRFEISCEYVRGAGRGHPVTEIVITVGNAAVTPEEIQKAEMDRSARTRVRRIAKDAAVDDTTQMPAEDHLRRAATRLGEPATVVASMWTEAFADERIMEILQKDGLNAAFESWVQRQEGTISVILAEGYGLSDIAPVIDDHLWTGNQPRTLRVVWNADGERRQRDFEVNPTDRDLGHFWMKNEDLIADLDMLDLEVAA
;
A
#
# COMPACT_ATOMS: atom_id res chain seq x y z
N MET A 1 14.93 -6.33 10.60
CA MET A 1 13.70 -7.15 10.57
C MET A 1 12.77 -6.84 9.39
N SER A 2 12.73 -5.59 8.86
CA SER A 2 11.87 -5.20 7.72
C SER A 2 12.04 -6.02 6.42
N LEU A 3 13.24 -6.52 6.11
CA LEU A 3 13.51 -7.31 4.89
C LEU A 3 12.83 -8.69 4.88
N LEU A 4 12.55 -9.27 6.06
CA LEU A 4 11.93 -10.61 6.14
C LEU A 4 10.46 -10.57 5.68
N LEU A 5 9.71 -9.53 6.05
CA LEU A 5 8.29 -9.38 5.68
C LEU A 5 8.09 -9.21 4.16
N GLN A 6 9.00 -8.51 3.48
CA GLN A 6 8.94 -8.37 2.01
C GLN A 6 9.22 -9.68 1.29
N SER A 7 10.18 -10.49 1.78
CA SER A 7 10.54 -11.77 1.16
C SER A 7 9.46 -12.86 1.29
N GLU A 8 8.57 -12.73 2.28
CA GLU A 8 7.49 -13.69 2.54
C GLU A 8 6.16 -13.32 1.85
N ARG A 9 6.05 -12.11 1.28
CA ARG A 9 4.83 -11.66 0.63
C ARG A 9 4.77 -12.17 -0.81
N ALA A 10 3.71 -12.92 -1.11
CA ALA A 10 3.50 -13.39 -2.47
C ALA A 10 3.15 -12.21 -3.40
N SER A 11 3.42 -12.35 -4.71
CA SER A 11 3.03 -11.35 -5.70
C SER A 11 1.52 -11.12 -5.69
N VAL A 12 1.05 -9.96 -6.17
CA VAL A 12 -0.38 -9.63 -6.28
C VAL A 12 -1.15 -10.67 -7.11
N GLU A 13 -0.48 -11.35 -8.05
CA GLU A 13 -1.06 -12.46 -8.81
C GLU A 13 -1.36 -13.69 -7.94
N LYS A 14 -0.51 -13.98 -6.96
CA LYS A 14 -0.65 -15.11 -6.04
C LYS A 14 -1.54 -14.77 -4.85
N GLU A 15 -1.43 -13.56 -4.31
CA GLU A 15 -2.24 -13.04 -3.22
C GLU A 15 -2.85 -11.69 -3.62
N PRO A 16 -4.08 -11.68 -4.18
CA PRO A 16 -4.70 -10.45 -4.67
C PRO A 16 -4.92 -9.45 -3.54
N THR A 17 -4.91 -8.17 -3.91
CA THR A 17 -5.14 -7.06 -2.99
C THR A 17 -6.40 -6.27 -3.35
N LEU A 18 -6.93 -5.57 -2.36
CA LEU A 18 -8.04 -4.63 -2.50
C LEU A 18 -7.56 -3.21 -2.23
N GLU A 19 -7.73 -2.33 -3.21
CA GLU A 19 -7.61 -0.89 -3.02
C GLU A 19 -8.87 -0.34 -2.33
N LYS A 20 -8.71 0.26 -1.15
CA LYS A 20 -9.82 0.86 -0.38
C LYS A 20 -9.49 2.31 -0.04
N GLY A 21 -10.41 3.21 -0.37
CA GLY A 21 -10.22 4.65 -0.21
C GLY A 21 -10.34 5.10 1.25
N GLU A 22 -9.56 6.11 1.63
CA GLU A 22 -9.54 6.67 2.99
C GLU A 22 -10.94 7.07 3.49
N ALA A 23 -11.72 7.75 2.63
CA ALA A 23 -13.06 8.21 2.98
C ALA A 23 -13.96 7.05 3.45
N LEU A 24 -13.93 5.90 2.77
CA LEU A 24 -14.69 4.72 3.17
C LEU A 24 -14.20 4.13 4.50
N ILE A 25 -12.88 4.11 4.72
CA ILE A 25 -12.27 3.51 5.90
C ILE A 25 -12.61 4.31 7.16
N ASN A 26 -12.49 5.64 7.07
CA ASN A 26 -12.61 6.49 8.25
C ASN A 26 -14.06 6.75 8.65
N SER A 27 -14.96 6.85 7.67
CA SER A 27 -16.34 7.29 7.86
C SER A 27 -17.36 6.19 8.14
N ILE A 28 -17.04 4.93 7.83
CA ILE A 28 -18.01 3.84 7.96
C ILE A 28 -18.34 3.56 9.43
N ARG A 29 -19.64 3.49 9.74
CA ARG A 29 -20.19 3.02 11.01
C ARG A 29 -21.16 1.89 10.74
N PHE A 30 -20.99 0.78 11.44
CA PHE A 30 -21.84 -0.39 11.27
C PHE A 30 -23.03 -0.39 12.23
N TYR A 31 -24.14 -0.98 11.78
CA TYR A 31 -25.34 -1.30 12.56
C TYR A 31 -25.73 -2.77 12.34
N GLY A 32 -26.55 -3.33 13.23
CA GLY A 32 -27.06 -4.69 13.11
C GLY A 32 -28.12 -4.87 12.00
N GLU A 33 -28.85 -6.00 12.00
CA GLU A 33 -29.89 -6.28 11.00
C GLU A 33 -31.06 -5.27 11.09
N ARG A 34 -31.26 -4.70 12.28
CA ARG A 34 -32.24 -3.64 12.55
C ARG A 34 -31.60 -2.45 13.22
N GLU A 35 -32.31 -1.34 13.18
CA GLU A 35 -32.00 -0.15 13.96
C GLU A 35 -31.89 -0.50 15.46
N GLY A 36 -30.76 -0.15 16.07
CA GLY A 36 -30.47 -0.42 17.48
C GLY A 36 -29.79 -1.77 17.75
N ASP A 37 -29.80 -2.70 16.79
CA ASP A 37 -29.06 -3.96 16.90
C ASP A 37 -27.56 -3.74 16.77
N THR A 38 -26.80 -4.69 17.30
CA THR A 38 -25.34 -4.59 17.26
C THR A 38 -24.79 -5.12 15.94
N PRO A 39 -23.76 -4.47 15.35
CA PRO A 39 -23.05 -4.99 14.19
C PRO A 39 -22.46 -6.39 14.39
N GLU A 40 -22.31 -6.79 15.66
CA GLU A 40 -21.91 -8.10 16.11
C GLU A 40 -22.86 -9.20 15.60
N GLU A 41 -24.16 -8.92 15.55
CA GLU A 41 -25.22 -9.87 15.22
C GLU A 41 -25.43 -10.01 13.70
N ALA A 42 -25.17 -8.93 12.95
CA ALA A 42 -25.43 -8.88 11.52
C ALA A 42 -24.32 -9.45 10.64
N MET A 43 -23.05 -9.38 11.07
CA MET A 43 -21.93 -9.70 10.18
C MET A 43 -20.86 -10.58 10.83
N THR A 44 -20.71 -11.79 10.29
CA THR A 44 -19.64 -12.73 10.64
C THR A 44 -18.32 -12.39 9.94
N ALA A 45 -17.20 -12.96 10.40
CA ALA A 45 -15.89 -12.80 9.73
C ALA A 45 -15.94 -13.24 8.26
N THR A 46 -16.56 -14.38 7.96
CA THR A 46 -16.75 -14.87 6.58
C THR A 46 -17.62 -13.95 5.74
N SER A 47 -18.64 -13.31 6.33
CA SER A 47 -19.48 -12.35 5.60
C SER A 47 -18.69 -11.07 5.29
N ALA A 48 -17.87 -10.60 6.22
CA ALA A 48 -16.95 -9.50 5.98
C ALA A 48 -15.91 -9.84 4.90
N ALA A 49 -15.36 -11.06 4.90
CA ALA A 49 -14.47 -11.52 3.85
C ALA A 49 -15.15 -11.52 2.47
N LEU A 50 -16.41 -11.96 2.40
CA LEU A 50 -17.19 -11.86 1.16
C LEU A 50 -17.34 -10.40 0.70
N TYR A 51 -17.64 -9.48 1.63
CA TYR A 51 -17.76 -8.06 1.29
C TYR A 51 -16.48 -7.51 0.66
N GLU A 52 -15.32 -7.74 1.28
CA GLU A 52 -14.05 -7.24 0.76
C GLU A 52 -13.70 -7.91 -0.58
N TYR A 53 -14.00 -9.21 -0.75
CA TYR A 53 -13.86 -9.90 -2.03
C TYR A 53 -14.72 -9.29 -3.14
N LEU A 54 -15.99 -9.05 -2.86
CA LEU A 54 -16.89 -8.42 -3.83
C LEU A 54 -16.41 -7.00 -4.15
N MET A 55 -16.00 -6.21 -3.17
CA MET A 55 -15.43 -4.88 -3.38
C MET A 55 -14.21 -4.92 -4.33
N ALA A 56 -13.31 -5.89 -4.16
CA ALA A 56 -12.11 -6.04 -5.00
C ALA A 56 -12.48 -6.35 -6.46
N ARG A 57 -13.48 -7.21 -6.68
CA ARG A 57 -13.93 -7.60 -8.02
C ARG A 57 -14.80 -6.54 -8.70
N VAL A 58 -15.52 -5.74 -7.92
CA VAL A 58 -16.47 -4.75 -8.41
C VAL A 58 -15.80 -3.43 -8.77
N ARG A 59 -14.75 -3.02 -8.04
CA ARG A 59 -14.07 -1.74 -8.26
C ARG A 59 -13.68 -1.47 -9.73
N PRO A 60 -13.05 -2.40 -10.48
CA PRO A 60 -12.72 -2.17 -11.89
C PRO A 60 -13.95 -2.00 -12.81
N GLN A 61 -15.11 -2.52 -12.40
CA GLN A 61 -16.37 -2.44 -13.15
C GLN A 61 -17.12 -1.12 -12.87
N LEU A 62 -16.90 -0.49 -11.70
CA LEU A 62 -17.60 0.75 -11.32
C LEU A 62 -17.32 1.90 -12.28
N ALA A 63 -16.09 2.00 -12.81
CA ALA A 63 -15.71 3.02 -13.77
C ALA A 63 -16.46 2.88 -15.11
N LYS A 64 -16.90 1.67 -15.47
CA LYS A 64 -17.57 1.36 -16.74
C LYS A 64 -19.09 1.52 -16.69
N ASN A 65 -19.65 1.78 -15.50
CA ASN A 65 -21.10 1.83 -15.26
C ASN A 65 -21.84 0.53 -15.68
N GLU A 66 -21.15 -0.60 -15.65
CA GLU A 66 -21.71 -1.91 -16.00
C GLU A 66 -22.33 -2.58 -14.76
N PRO A 67 -23.34 -3.46 -14.95
CA PRO A 67 -23.86 -4.29 -13.86
C PRO A 67 -22.73 -5.14 -13.28
N CYS A 68 -22.41 -4.88 -12.01
CA CYS A 68 -21.29 -5.50 -11.34
C CYS A 68 -21.59 -6.98 -11.07
N ARG A 69 -20.88 -7.86 -11.76
CA ARG A 69 -21.07 -9.31 -11.68
C ARG A 69 -19.80 -10.00 -11.24
N VAL A 70 -19.95 -10.95 -10.32
CA VAL A 70 -18.87 -11.79 -9.81
C VAL A 70 -19.29 -13.25 -9.97
N PRO A 71 -18.45 -14.13 -10.56
CA PRO A 71 -18.78 -15.55 -10.66
C PRO A 71 -19.05 -16.15 -9.28
N PHE A 72 -20.14 -16.91 -9.17
CA PHE A 72 -20.53 -17.53 -7.90
C PHE A 72 -19.53 -18.61 -7.45
N ALA A 73 -18.88 -19.28 -8.41
CA ALA A 73 -17.85 -20.28 -8.17
C ALA A 73 -16.61 -19.66 -7.50
N ASP A 74 -16.09 -18.55 -8.03
CA ASP A 74 -14.90 -17.89 -7.50
C ASP A 74 -15.11 -17.39 -6.07
N ALA A 75 -16.28 -16.80 -5.76
CA ALA A 75 -16.59 -16.36 -4.40
C ALA A 75 -16.65 -17.55 -3.41
N LYS A 76 -17.15 -18.69 -3.89
CA LYS A 76 -17.23 -19.93 -3.10
C LYS A 76 -15.84 -20.52 -2.86
N GLU A 77 -14.97 -20.50 -3.87
CA GLU A 77 -13.58 -20.93 -3.78
C GLU A 77 -12.77 -20.04 -2.83
N TYR A 78 -12.86 -18.72 -2.98
CA TYR A 78 -12.18 -17.75 -2.12
C TYR A 78 -12.52 -17.94 -0.63
N LEU A 79 -13.80 -18.17 -0.32
CA LEU A 79 -14.26 -18.42 1.06
C LEU A 79 -14.10 -19.88 1.50
N GLN A 80 -13.60 -20.76 0.63
CA GLN A 80 -13.43 -22.20 0.88
C GLN A 80 -14.74 -22.88 1.33
N LEU A 81 -15.87 -22.51 0.71
CA LEU A 81 -17.19 -23.03 1.07
C LEU A 81 -17.54 -24.26 0.24
N GLU A 82 -17.91 -25.36 0.88
CA GLU A 82 -18.40 -26.55 0.14
C GLU A 82 -19.85 -26.38 -0.37
N LYS A 83 -20.70 -25.73 0.45
CA LYS A 83 -22.15 -25.64 0.21
C LYS A 83 -22.55 -24.26 -0.29
N SER A 84 -23.21 -24.20 -1.44
CA SER A 84 -23.71 -22.94 -2.04
C SER A 84 -24.74 -22.21 -1.15
N SER A 85 -25.46 -22.93 -0.30
CA SER A 85 -26.40 -22.33 0.66
C SER A 85 -25.71 -21.45 1.71
N ARG A 86 -24.46 -21.75 2.09
CA ARG A 86 -23.68 -20.90 3.00
C ARG A 86 -23.35 -19.56 2.36
N LEU A 87 -22.90 -19.57 1.10
CA LEU A 87 -22.64 -18.34 0.35
C LEU A 87 -23.91 -17.48 0.22
N MET A 88 -25.06 -18.09 -0.06
CA MET A 88 -26.35 -17.38 -0.06
C MET A 88 -26.68 -16.76 1.31
N GLY A 89 -26.34 -17.44 2.40
CA GLY A 89 -26.48 -16.92 3.76
C GLY A 89 -25.63 -15.67 3.99
N HIS A 90 -24.36 -15.69 3.58
CA HIS A 90 -23.47 -14.54 3.66
C HIS A 90 -23.92 -13.38 2.77
N MET A 91 -24.40 -13.66 1.55
CA MET A 91 -24.99 -12.63 0.67
C MET A 91 -26.21 -11.97 1.34
N LYS A 92 -27.07 -12.76 1.99
CA LYS A 92 -28.21 -12.23 2.75
C LYS A 92 -27.75 -11.38 3.92
N ALA A 93 -26.74 -11.81 4.67
CA ALA A 93 -26.18 -11.03 5.78
C ALA A 93 -25.65 -9.66 5.30
N LEU A 94 -24.96 -9.62 4.16
CA LEU A 94 -24.52 -8.36 3.56
C LEU A 94 -25.68 -7.45 3.14
N SER A 95 -26.69 -8.00 2.46
CA SER A 95 -27.89 -7.24 2.06
C SER A 95 -28.72 -6.74 3.26
N SER A 96 -28.61 -7.40 4.42
CA SER A 96 -29.30 -7.02 5.66
C SER A 96 -28.45 -6.14 6.60
N THR A 97 -27.16 -5.93 6.32
CA THR A 97 -26.29 -5.11 7.16
C THR A 97 -26.44 -3.63 6.80
N TRP A 98 -26.72 -2.81 7.80
CA TRP A 98 -26.87 -1.36 7.66
C TRP A 98 -25.61 -0.63 8.09
N VAL A 99 -25.27 0.44 7.37
CA VAL A 99 -24.14 1.31 7.67
C VAL A 99 -24.49 2.77 7.50
N SER A 100 -23.76 3.66 8.16
CA SER A 100 -23.74 5.09 7.85
C SER A 100 -22.32 5.49 7.45
N TYR A 101 -22.22 6.55 6.65
CA TYR A 101 -20.96 7.12 6.22
C TYR A 101 -21.00 8.63 6.43
N ASP A 102 -20.01 9.17 7.16
CA ASP A 102 -19.89 10.60 7.44
C ASP A 102 -19.75 11.46 6.16
N PHE A 103 -19.25 10.92 5.03
CA PHE A 103 -19.14 11.69 3.77
C PHE A 103 -20.47 11.89 3.03
N LEU A 104 -21.56 11.27 3.47
CA LEU A 104 -22.89 11.53 2.92
C LEU A 104 -23.42 12.90 3.34
N ASP A 105 -22.81 13.52 4.35
CA ASP A 105 -23.25 14.77 4.98
C ASP A 105 -22.59 16.04 4.37
N VAL A 106 -21.61 15.89 3.49
CA VAL A 106 -20.59 16.94 3.26
C VAL A 106 -20.88 17.89 2.08
N GLU A 107 -21.75 17.54 1.12
CA GLU A 107 -21.89 18.34 -0.13
C GLU A 107 -23.18 19.19 -0.24
N GLU A 108 -24.23 18.97 0.55
CA GLU A 108 -25.55 19.56 0.23
C GLU A 108 -26.24 20.38 1.32
N GLY A 109 -25.66 20.57 2.51
CA GLY A 109 -26.33 21.34 3.57
C GLY A 109 -27.69 20.73 4.00
N PHE A 110 -27.93 19.47 3.66
CA PHE A 110 -29.00 18.67 4.25
C PHE A 110 -28.46 18.07 5.55
N GLU A 111 -28.90 18.60 6.68
CA GLU A 111 -28.97 17.81 7.92
C GLU A 111 -30.01 16.71 7.71
N GLU A 112 -29.68 15.64 6.99
CA GLU A 112 -30.41 14.38 7.12
C GLU A 112 -29.68 13.50 8.13
N ALA A 113 -29.84 13.87 9.39
CA ALA A 113 -29.52 13.02 10.52
C ALA A 113 -30.23 11.67 10.35
N GLY A 114 -29.50 10.64 9.88
CA GLY A 114 -29.97 9.26 9.90
C GLY A 114 -30.01 8.49 8.59
N GLU A 115 -29.35 8.92 7.50
CA GLU A 115 -29.25 8.07 6.30
C GLU A 115 -28.40 6.82 6.56
N ARG A 116 -29.07 5.74 6.99
CA ARG A 116 -28.50 4.39 6.98
C ARG A 116 -28.75 3.78 5.63
N VAL A 117 -27.70 3.28 5.02
CA VAL A 117 -27.76 2.58 3.73
C VAL A 117 -27.36 1.14 3.93
N GLN A 118 -27.86 0.25 3.07
CA GLN A 118 -27.38 -1.13 3.05
C GLN A 118 -25.89 -1.14 2.68
N LEU A 119 -25.10 -1.94 3.39
CA LEU A 119 -23.67 -2.08 3.13
C LEU A 119 -23.40 -2.48 1.68
N MET A 120 -24.13 -3.50 1.21
CA MET A 120 -24.04 -4.00 -0.15
C MET A 120 -25.25 -4.89 -0.46
N ASN A 121 -25.97 -4.59 -1.54
CA ASN A 121 -27.08 -5.44 -1.98
C ASN A 121 -26.56 -6.52 -2.94
N CYS A 122 -26.75 -7.78 -2.54
CA CYS A 122 -26.35 -8.95 -3.29
C CYS A 122 -27.57 -9.73 -3.79
N SER A 123 -27.61 -10.03 -5.09
CA SER A 123 -28.61 -10.94 -5.68
C SER A 123 -27.95 -11.97 -6.60
N VAL A 124 -28.64 -13.06 -6.91
CA VAL A 124 -28.15 -14.09 -7.84
C VAL A 124 -28.77 -13.85 -9.20
N SER A 125 -27.94 -13.88 -10.24
CA SER A 125 -28.37 -13.95 -11.63
C SER A 125 -27.75 -15.16 -12.31
N THR A 126 -28.41 -15.68 -13.35
CA THR A 126 -27.90 -16.80 -14.14
C THR A 126 -27.76 -16.35 -15.59
N LYS A 127 -26.61 -16.62 -16.21
CA LYS A 127 -26.35 -16.34 -17.63
C LYS A 127 -25.65 -17.55 -18.24
N ALA A 128 -26.20 -18.11 -19.32
CA ALA A 128 -25.65 -19.28 -20.02
C ALA A 128 -25.39 -20.51 -19.10
N GLY A 129 -26.23 -20.72 -18.08
CA GLY A 129 -26.08 -21.82 -17.12
C GLY A 129 -25.12 -21.52 -15.96
N GLU A 130 -24.34 -20.44 -16.03
CA GLU A 130 -23.45 -20.00 -14.96
C GLU A 130 -24.15 -19.02 -14.01
N ARG A 131 -23.87 -19.16 -12.71
CA ARG A 131 -24.41 -18.28 -11.67
C ARG A 131 -23.44 -17.16 -11.35
N PHE A 132 -23.98 -15.95 -11.22
CA PHE A 132 -23.25 -14.74 -10.88
C PHE A 132 -23.90 -14.06 -9.68
N ILE A 133 -23.07 -13.52 -8.81
CA ILE A 133 -23.47 -12.55 -7.78
C ILE A 133 -23.57 -11.19 -8.48
N LYS A 134 -24.78 -10.62 -8.53
CA LYS A 134 -25.01 -9.24 -8.91
C LYS A 134 -24.84 -8.38 -7.67
N VAL A 135 -24.00 -7.37 -7.76
CA VAL A 135 -23.69 -6.44 -6.67
C VAL A 135 -24.25 -5.06 -7.00
N GLU A 136 -24.97 -4.48 -6.06
CA GLU A 136 -25.45 -3.11 -6.11
C GLU A 136 -25.00 -2.38 -4.83
N MET A 137 -24.60 -1.12 -4.96
CA MET A 137 -24.16 -0.28 -3.86
C MET A 137 -24.85 1.08 -3.94
N PHE A 138 -24.92 1.77 -2.80
CA PHE A 138 -25.51 3.09 -2.74
C PHE A 138 -24.75 4.08 -3.66
N PRO A 139 -25.45 4.94 -4.44
CA PRO A 139 -24.81 5.80 -5.44
C PRO A 139 -23.69 6.70 -4.87
N SER A 140 -23.89 7.26 -3.68
CA SER A 140 -22.90 8.12 -3.04
C SER A 140 -21.66 7.35 -2.56
N VAL A 141 -21.82 6.09 -2.14
CA VAL A 141 -20.70 5.19 -1.85
C VAL A 141 -19.88 4.93 -3.12
N ARG A 142 -20.56 4.68 -4.25
CA ARG A 142 -19.88 4.54 -5.55
C ARG A 142 -19.12 5.80 -5.94
N LYS A 143 -19.73 6.99 -5.78
CA LYS A 143 -19.08 8.28 -6.06
C LYS A 143 -17.82 8.43 -5.20
N ALA A 144 -17.89 8.14 -3.90
CA ALA A 144 -16.76 8.20 -2.99
C ALA A 144 -15.63 7.23 -3.38
N ILE A 145 -15.95 6.00 -3.82
CA ILE A 145 -14.95 5.04 -4.31
C ILE A 145 -14.21 5.58 -5.53
N LEU A 146 -14.93 6.14 -6.50
CA LEU A 146 -14.35 6.64 -7.74
C LEU A 146 -13.61 7.97 -7.56
N ALA A 147 -14.00 8.78 -6.57
CA ALA A 147 -13.40 10.08 -6.28
C ALA A 147 -12.22 10.03 -5.31
N ALA A 148 -11.98 8.89 -4.66
CA ALA A 148 -10.90 8.77 -3.71
C ALA A 148 -9.54 9.02 -4.38
N LYS A 149 -8.68 9.78 -3.68
CA LYS A 149 -7.30 10.07 -4.11
C LYS A 149 -6.28 9.32 -3.27
N VAL A 150 -6.63 9.06 -2.02
CA VAL A 150 -5.80 8.31 -1.07
C VAL A 150 -6.40 6.92 -0.90
N TYR A 151 -5.58 5.91 -1.16
CA TYR A 151 -5.95 4.49 -1.06
C TYR A 151 -4.96 3.73 -0.20
N THR A 152 -5.44 2.66 0.42
CA THR A 152 -4.59 1.62 0.98
C THR A 152 -4.85 0.31 0.26
N HIS A 153 -3.82 -0.54 0.22
CA HIS A 153 -3.92 -1.91 -0.25
C HIS A 153 -4.17 -2.85 0.93
N LEU A 154 -5.16 -3.73 0.79
CA LEU A 154 -5.53 -4.74 1.78
C LEU A 154 -5.25 -6.13 1.21
N GLU A 155 -4.64 -7.01 1.99
CA GLU A 155 -4.37 -8.40 1.60
C GLU A 155 -5.68 -9.19 1.59
N LEU A 156 -6.18 -9.50 0.39
CA LEU A 156 -7.50 -10.11 0.27
C LEU A 156 -7.50 -11.54 0.87
N GLY A 157 -6.36 -12.22 0.85
CA GLY A 157 -6.18 -13.55 1.43
C GLY A 157 -6.22 -13.61 2.97
N ALA A 158 -6.07 -12.47 3.67
CA ALA A 158 -6.12 -12.42 5.12
C ALA A 158 -7.56 -12.55 5.66
N PHE A 159 -8.52 -11.87 5.02
CA PHE A 159 -9.92 -11.82 5.49
C PHE A 159 -10.62 -13.17 5.72
N PRO A 160 -10.52 -14.18 4.83
CA PRO A 160 -11.20 -15.46 5.06
C PRO A 160 -10.55 -16.27 6.19
N ARG A 161 -9.33 -15.89 6.62
CA ARG A 161 -8.60 -16.53 7.73
C ARG A 161 -8.87 -15.89 9.08
N PHE A 162 -9.33 -14.63 9.11
CA PHE A 162 -9.69 -13.95 10.35
C PHE A 162 -10.74 -14.73 11.15
N SER A 163 -10.41 -15.03 12.40
CA SER A 163 -11.30 -15.67 13.37
C SER A 163 -12.27 -14.67 14.00
N SER A 164 -11.81 -13.41 14.17
CA SER A 164 -12.55 -12.30 14.73
C SER A 164 -13.32 -11.57 13.64
N LYS A 165 -14.64 -11.50 13.81
CA LYS A 165 -15.50 -10.66 12.98
C LYS A 165 -15.20 -9.17 13.11
N TYR A 166 -14.37 -8.74 14.06
CA TYR A 166 -14.00 -7.33 14.22
C TYR A 166 -12.72 -6.96 13.48
N ALA A 167 -11.91 -7.95 13.05
CA ALA A 167 -10.61 -7.71 12.43
C ALA A 167 -10.73 -6.87 11.15
N HIS A 168 -11.76 -7.15 10.32
CA HIS A 168 -12.03 -6.40 9.10
C HIS A 168 -12.33 -4.89 9.32
N ARG A 169 -12.65 -4.47 10.55
CA ARG A 169 -12.93 -3.05 10.88
C ARG A 169 -11.67 -2.31 11.28
N LEU A 170 -10.76 -2.98 12.00
CA LEU A 170 -9.50 -2.39 12.43
C LEU A 170 -8.44 -2.46 11.34
N TYR A 171 -8.32 -3.59 10.65
CA TYR A 171 -7.27 -3.84 9.67
C TYR A 171 -7.17 -2.74 8.60
N PRO A 172 -8.25 -2.28 7.95
CA PRO A 172 -8.14 -1.21 6.95
C PRO A 172 -7.61 0.11 7.50
N ARG A 173 -7.92 0.45 8.76
CA ARG A 173 -7.43 1.68 9.42
C ARG A 173 -5.92 1.58 9.67
N LEU A 174 -5.46 0.41 10.11
CA LEU A 174 -4.04 0.16 10.33
C LEU A 174 -3.27 0.10 9.01
N ALA A 175 -3.82 -0.53 7.98
CA ALA A 175 -3.21 -0.55 6.64
C ALA A 175 -3.08 0.85 6.05
N LEU A 176 -4.11 1.67 6.21
CA LEU A 176 -4.07 3.09 5.81
C LEU A 176 -2.97 3.85 6.56
N MET A 177 -2.81 3.63 7.86
CA MET A 177 -1.72 4.24 8.64
C MET A 177 -0.36 3.72 8.15
N ALA A 178 -0.20 2.42 7.91
CA ALA A 178 1.06 1.83 7.46
C ALA A 178 1.57 2.43 6.14
N GLY A 179 0.65 2.86 5.27
CA GLY A 179 0.96 3.52 4.00
C GLY A 179 1.28 5.01 4.10
N ARG A 180 1.24 5.62 5.29
CA ARG A 180 1.64 7.03 5.49
C ARG A 180 3.14 7.13 5.75
N GLU A 181 3.72 8.26 5.34
CA GLU A 181 5.10 8.65 5.64
C GLU A 181 5.26 8.83 7.17
N LEU A 182 4.48 9.74 7.74
CA LEU A 182 4.38 9.92 9.18
C LEU A 182 3.36 8.96 9.77
N ARG A 183 3.83 8.10 10.67
CA ARG A 183 3.03 7.07 11.37
C ARG A 183 3.00 7.31 12.87
N PRO A 184 2.31 8.37 13.34
CA PRO A 184 2.14 8.58 14.77
C PRO A 184 1.38 7.38 15.37
N PRO A 185 1.69 6.98 16.62
CA PRO A 185 0.93 5.96 17.32
C PRO A 185 -0.56 6.31 17.35
N MET A 186 -1.41 5.36 16.98
CA MET A 186 -2.85 5.53 17.00
C MET A 186 -3.36 5.34 18.42
N ARG A 187 -4.14 6.30 18.93
CA ARG A 187 -4.59 6.33 20.32
C ARG A 187 -6.09 6.40 20.40
N TRP A 188 -6.67 5.57 21.26
CA TRP A 188 -8.10 5.59 21.59
C TRP A 188 -8.30 5.30 23.06
N THR A 189 -9.35 5.86 23.64
CA THR A 189 -9.92 5.27 24.86
C THR A 189 -10.51 3.89 24.51
N PRO A 190 -10.59 2.96 25.49
CA PRO A 190 -11.20 1.66 25.25
C PRO A 190 -12.63 1.71 24.67
N GLN A 191 -13.44 2.67 25.12
CA GLN A 191 -14.82 2.87 24.68
C GLN A 191 -14.89 3.35 23.23
N GLU A 192 -14.05 4.32 22.85
CA GLU A 192 -13.97 4.81 21.47
C GLU A 192 -13.57 3.68 20.50
N LEU A 193 -12.56 2.88 20.87
CA LEU A 193 -12.16 1.76 20.02
C LEU A 193 -13.26 0.70 19.90
N ALA A 194 -13.95 0.39 21.00
CA ALA A 194 -15.09 -0.52 20.96
C ALA A 194 -16.22 0.00 20.06
N GLU A 195 -16.52 1.30 20.10
CA GLU A 195 -17.52 1.93 19.24
C GLU A 195 -17.10 1.84 17.75
N ILE A 196 -15.85 2.16 17.44
CA ILE A 196 -15.29 2.01 16.08
C ILE A 196 -15.41 0.56 15.58
N LEU A 197 -15.13 -0.40 16.46
CA LEU A 197 -15.27 -1.82 16.17
C LEU A 197 -16.72 -2.29 16.24
N GLY A 198 -17.69 -1.45 16.59
CA GLY A 198 -19.10 -1.82 16.67
C GLY A 198 -19.41 -2.85 17.75
N TRP A 199 -18.64 -2.89 18.84
CA TRP A 199 -18.89 -3.74 20.00
C TRP A 199 -19.70 -2.97 21.05
N LYS A 200 -20.93 -3.42 21.31
CA LYS A 200 -21.88 -2.76 22.23
C LYS A 200 -22.44 -3.79 23.23
N PRO A 201 -21.72 -4.11 24.31
CA PRO A 201 -22.21 -5.05 25.31
C PRO A 201 -23.33 -4.41 26.15
N PRO A 202 -24.23 -5.21 26.76
CA PRO A 202 -25.23 -4.69 27.72
C PRO A 202 -24.60 -4.00 28.94
N THR A 203 -23.42 -4.47 29.38
CA THR A 203 -22.62 -3.83 30.43
C THR A 203 -21.19 -3.70 29.96
N TRP A 204 -20.68 -2.47 29.97
CA TRP A 204 -19.29 -2.19 29.65
C TRP A 204 -18.32 -2.78 30.67
N LYS A 205 -17.36 -3.58 30.21
CA LYS A 205 -16.21 -4.06 31.00
C LYS A 205 -14.99 -4.19 30.10
N PHE A 206 -13.91 -3.48 30.42
CA PHE A 206 -12.68 -3.52 29.63
C PHE A 206 -12.13 -4.93 29.45
N GLY A 207 -12.03 -5.74 30.52
CA GLY A 207 -11.53 -7.11 30.39
C GLY A 207 -12.35 -8.00 29.44
N ASN A 208 -13.65 -7.73 29.28
CA ASN A 208 -14.48 -8.43 28.29
C ASN A 208 -14.20 -7.93 26.87
N PHE A 209 -14.04 -6.62 26.69
CA PHE A 209 -13.64 -6.03 25.41
C PHE A 209 -12.30 -6.59 24.96
N GLU A 210 -11.33 -6.58 25.85
CA GLU A 210 -9.97 -7.05 25.62
C GLU A 210 -9.97 -8.53 25.21
N ALA A 211 -10.57 -9.41 26.02
CA ALA A 211 -10.52 -10.85 25.79
C ALA A 211 -11.35 -11.31 24.58
N ARG A 212 -12.47 -10.64 24.28
CA ARG A 212 -13.43 -11.09 23.24
C ARG A 212 -13.30 -10.35 21.91
N VAL A 213 -12.69 -9.17 21.91
CA VAL A 213 -12.62 -8.30 20.74
C VAL A 213 -11.17 -7.94 20.43
N LEU A 214 -10.51 -7.20 21.31
CA LEU A 214 -9.20 -6.63 21.00
C LEU A 214 -8.13 -7.70 20.78
N ASN A 215 -7.94 -8.62 21.73
CA ASN A 215 -6.93 -9.67 21.61
C ASN A 215 -7.14 -10.56 20.38
N PRO A 216 -8.36 -11.06 20.09
CA PRO A 216 -8.62 -11.79 18.85
C PRO A 216 -8.32 -10.97 17.58
N VAL A 217 -8.66 -9.67 17.55
CA VAL A 217 -8.34 -8.80 16.41
C VAL A 217 -6.84 -8.65 16.21
N ILE A 218 -6.10 -8.39 17.29
CA ILE A 218 -4.65 -8.22 17.24
C ILE A 218 -3.97 -9.53 16.82
N ALA A 219 -4.43 -10.67 17.35
CA ALA A 219 -3.94 -12.00 16.96
C ALA A 219 -4.18 -12.29 15.47
N ASP A 220 -5.41 -12.07 14.97
CA ASP A 220 -5.74 -12.23 13.55
C ASP A 220 -4.84 -11.39 12.64
N ILE A 221 -4.56 -10.14 13.03
CA ILE A 221 -3.70 -9.25 12.24
C ILE A 221 -2.25 -9.76 12.25
N HIS A 222 -1.70 -10.11 13.42
CA HIS A 222 -0.34 -10.66 13.51
C HIS A 222 -0.18 -11.97 12.73
N GLU A 223 -1.18 -12.85 12.75
CA GLU A 223 -1.07 -14.16 12.13
C GLU A 223 -1.30 -14.14 10.61
N HIS A 224 -2.13 -13.22 10.11
CA HIS A 224 -2.63 -13.29 8.74
C HIS A 224 -2.33 -12.08 7.88
N VAL A 225 -1.86 -10.96 8.44
CA VAL A 225 -1.45 -9.77 7.68
C VAL A 225 0.09 -9.74 7.62
N ARG A 226 0.63 -9.81 6.40
CA ARG A 226 2.09 -9.80 6.17
C ARG A 226 2.62 -8.41 5.81
N ARG A 227 1.73 -7.50 5.39
CA ARG A 227 2.09 -6.17 4.90
C ARG A 227 2.81 -5.32 5.94
N PHE A 228 2.46 -5.39 7.21
CA PHE A 228 3.07 -4.54 8.24
C PHE A 228 2.97 -5.22 9.60
N GLU A 229 3.87 -4.83 10.50
CA GLU A 229 3.80 -5.18 11.90
C GLU A 229 3.02 -4.12 12.69
N ILE A 230 2.39 -4.56 13.78
CA ILE A 230 1.80 -3.66 14.77
C ILE A 230 2.33 -3.99 16.16
N SER A 231 2.31 -3.02 17.06
CA SER A 231 2.38 -3.27 18.50
C SER A 231 1.18 -2.63 19.18
N CYS A 232 0.71 -3.25 20.27
CA CYS A 232 -0.43 -2.76 21.05
C CYS A 232 -0.01 -2.61 22.52
N GLU A 233 -0.18 -1.41 23.05
CA GLU A 233 0.18 -1.07 24.42
C GLU A 233 -1.00 -0.42 25.15
N TYR A 234 -1.02 -0.55 26.48
CA TYR A 234 -2.06 0.04 27.32
C TYR A 234 -1.46 1.11 28.22
N VAL A 235 -2.01 2.31 28.14
CA VAL A 235 -1.75 3.37 29.11
C VAL A 235 -2.74 3.22 30.26
N ARG A 236 -2.23 3.15 31.48
CA ARG A 236 -3.04 2.99 32.70
C ARG A 236 -3.07 4.27 33.52
N GLY A 237 -4.25 4.62 34.01
CA GLY A 237 -4.44 5.76 34.89
C GLY A 237 -3.98 5.51 36.33
N ALA A 238 -3.91 6.59 37.11
CA ALA A 238 -3.50 6.57 38.52
C ALA A 238 -4.62 6.15 39.52
N GLY A 239 -5.83 5.85 39.03
CA GLY A 239 -6.97 5.47 39.86
C GLY A 239 -6.89 4.06 40.45
N ARG A 240 -7.77 3.76 41.42
CA ARG A 240 -7.88 2.42 42.05
C ARG A 240 -8.09 1.35 40.98
N GLY A 241 -7.20 0.35 40.96
CA GLY A 241 -7.23 -0.74 39.98
C GLY A 241 -6.55 -0.44 38.64
N HIS A 242 -5.86 0.70 38.52
CA HIS A 242 -5.08 1.11 37.34
C HIS A 242 -5.83 0.88 36.02
N PRO A 243 -7.01 1.53 35.85
CA PRO A 243 -7.84 1.34 34.68
C PRO A 243 -7.07 1.73 33.42
N VAL A 244 -7.29 1.00 32.33
CA VAL A 244 -6.74 1.38 31.02
C VAL A 244 -7.46 2.63 30.55
N THR A 245 -6.70 3.71 30.34
CA THR A 245 -7.20 5.00 29.86
C THR A 245 -6.99 5.18 28.38
N GLU A 246 -5.93 4.58 27.82
CA GLU A 246 -5.67 4.58 26.38
C GLU A 246 -5.18 3.22 25.91
N ILE A 247 -5.57 2.86 24.69
CA ILE A 247 -5.01 1.79 23.88
C ILE A 247 -4.20 2.48 22.79
N VAL A 248 -2.91 2.13 22.71
CA VAL A 248 -1.96 2.71 21.76
C VAL A 248 -1.52 1.63 20.80
N ILE A 249 -1.81 1.80 19.51
CA ILE A 249 -1.35 0.91 18.47
C ILE A 249 -0.31 1.63 17.62
N THR A 250 0.91 1.10 17.60
CA THR A 250 1.97 1.57 16.70
C THR A 250 1.99 0.68 15.47
N VAL A 251 2.14 1.29 14.29
CA VAL A 251 2.11 0.59 13.00
C VAL A 251 3.47 0.76 12.32
N GLY A 252 4.06 -0.35 11.90
CA GLY A 252 5.32 -0.37 11.17
C GLY A 252 5.17 0.01 9.70
N ASN A 253 6.30 -0.04 8.99
CA ASN A 253 6.34 0.17 7.54
C ASN A 253 5.48 -0.86 6.80
N ALA A 254 4.74 -0.40 5.80
CA ALA A 254 4.11 -1.29 4.84
C ALA A 254 5.15 -1.87 3.88
N ALA A 255 5.21 -3.20 3.77
CA ALA A 255 5.84 -3.91 2.68
C ALA A 255 5.01 -3.71 1.40
N VAL A 256 5.45 -2.79 0.53
CA VAL A 256 4.84 -2.50 -0.77
C VAL A 256 5.41 -3.46 -1.81
N THR A 257 4.56 -4.12 -2.61
CA THR A 257 5.07 -4.87 -3.78
C THR A 257 5.23 -3.92 -4.97
N PRO A 258 6.13 -4.20 -5.93
CA PRO A 258 6.32 -3.35 -7.10
C PRO A 258 5.02 -3.04 -7.85
N GLU A 259 4.04 -3.95 -7.84
CA GLU A 259 2.76 -3.76 -8.51
C GLU A 259 1.82 -2.75 -7.85
N GLU A 260 2.01 -2.48 -6.57
CA GLU A 260 1.17 -1.55 -5.78
C GLU A 260 1.66 -0.10 -5.87
N ILE A 261 2.87 0.10 -6.38
CA ILE A 261 3.47 1.41 -6.53
C ILE A 261 2.65 2.21 -7.54
N GLN A 262 2.28 3.43 -7.16
CA GLN A 262 1.54 4.33 -8.02
C GLN A 262 2.37 4.64 -9.27
N LYS A 263 1.72 4.66 -10.44
CA LYS A 263 2.40 4.98 -11.69
C LYS A 263 2.53 6.50 -11.80
N ALA A 264 3.75 7.01 -11.99
CA ALA A 264 3.99 8.42 -12.29
C ALA A 264 3.14 8.87 -13.49
N GLU A 265 2.61 10.09 -13.50
CA GLU A 265 1.87 10.58 -14.66
C GLU A 265 2.76 10.63 -15.90
N MET A 266 2.22 10.24 -17.05
CA MET A 266 2.94 10.30 -18.30
C MET A 266 2.02 10.68 -19.44
N ASP A 267 2.31 11.83 -20.06
CA ASP A 267 1.55 12.33 -21.19
C ASP A 267 1.97 11.67 -22.52
N ARG A 268 1.31 12.08 -23.61
CA ARG A 268 1.60 11.54 -24.95
C ARG A 268 3.00 11.93 -25.47
N SER A 269 3.50 13.09 -25.06
CA SER A 269 4.82 13.59 -25.48
C SER A 269 5.94 12.77 -24.85
N ALA A 270 5.85 12.53 -23.53
CA ALA A 270 6.76 11.70 -22.78
C ALA A 270 6.78 10.25 -23.29
N ARG A 271 5.61 9.66 -23.59
CA ARG A 271 5.54 8.33 -24.26
C ARG A 271 6.31 8.29 -25.58
N THR A 272 6.16 9.33 -26.40
CA THR A 272 6.87 9.43 -27.69
C THR A 272 8.38 9.53 -27.47
N ARG A 273 8.79 10.25 -26.42
CA ARG A 273 10.19 10.40 -26.04
C ARG A 273 10.81 9.09 -25.53
N VAL A 274 10.10 8.31 -24.71
CA VAL A 274 10.57 6.97 -24.25
C VAL A 274 10.87 6.05 -25.45
N ARG A 275 9.96 5.98 -26.43
CA ARG A 275 10.18 5.17 -27.64
C ARG A 275 11.37 5.65 -28.47
N ARG A 276 11.61 6.96 -28.48
CA ARG A 276 12.78 7.53 -29.17
C ARG A 276 14.07 7.17 -28.46
N ILE A 277 14.11 7.22 -27.12
CA ILE A 277 15.27 6.80 -26.32
C ILE A 277 15.66 5.36 -26.65
N ALA A 278 14.70 4.43 -26.64
CA ALA A 278 14.95 3.03 -26.99
C ALA A 278 15.55 2.89 -28.39
N LYS A 279 14.99 3.60 -29.38
CA LYS A 279 15.47 3.59 -30.76
C LYS A 279 16.87 4.17 -30.91
N ASP A 280 17.15 5.30 -30.26
CA ASP A 280 18.43 6.01 -30.35
C ASP A 280 19.55 5.20 -29.67
N ALA A 281 19.22 4.47 -28.60
CA ALA A 281 20.13 3.53 -27.94
C ALA A 281 20.26 2.18 -28.67
N ALA A 282 19.57 1.99 -29.80
CA ALA A 282 19.52 0.72 -30.55
C ALA A 282 19.07 -0.50 -29.70
N VAL A 283 18.16 -0.26 -28.75
CA VAL A 283 17.59 -1.28 -27.87
C VAL A 283 16.25 -1.76 -28.43
N ASP A 284 15.98 -3.07 -28.36
CA ASP A 284 14.71 -3.65 -28.81
C ASP A 284 13.57 -3.33 -27.84
N ASP A 285 12.56 -2.60 -28.34
CA ASP A 285 11.42 -2.12 -27.55
C ASP A 285 10.53 -3.25 -26.99
N THR A 286 10.64 -4.47 -27.51
CA THR A 286 9.80 -5.61 -27.10
C THR A 286 10.49 -6.51 -26.09
N THR A 287 11.80 -6.70 -26.21
CA THR A 287 12.57 -7.70 -25.47
C THR A 287 13.55 -7.10 -24.48
N GLN A 288 13.90 -5.83 -24.63
CA GLN A 288 14.92 -5.16 -23.82
C GLN A 288 14.39 -3.89 -23.13
N MET A 289 13.24 -3.35 -23.56
CA MET A 289 12.57 -2.25 -22.87
C MET A 289 11.46 -2.75 -21.93
N PRO A 290 11.48 -2.36 -20.64
CA PRO A 290 10.41 -2.70 -19.72
C PRO A 290 9.09 -2.11 -20.20
N ALA A 291 7.99 -2.79 -19.88
CA ALA A 291 6.65 -2.28 -20.18
C ALA A 291 6.45 -0.87 -19.58
N GLU A 292 5.62 -0.05 -20.25
CA GLU A 292 5.33 1.32 -19.85
C GLU A 292 4.97 1.44 -18.35
N ASP A 293 4.19 0.48 -17.86
CA ASP A 293 3.77 0.42 -16.46
C ASP A 293 4.94 0.23 -15.48
N HIS A 294 5.95 -0.56 -15.83
CA HIS A 294 7.15 -0.76 -15.00
C HIS A 294 8.02 0.50 -14.97
N LEU A 295 8.21 1.15 -16.11
CA LEU A 295 8.96 2.42 -16.19
C LEU A 295 8.29 3.51 -15.35
N ARG A 296 6.95 3.63 -15.41
CA ARG A 296 6.21 4.63 -14.63
C ARG A 296 6.20 4.35 -13.13
N ARG A 297 6.32 3.08 -12.71
CA ARG A 297 6.46 2.71 -11.30
C ARG A 297 7.87 3.00 -10.79
N ALA A 298 8.89 2.65 -11.57
CA ALA A 298 10.27 3.01 -11.28
C ALA A 298 10.46 4.53 -11.21
N ALA A 299 9.80 5.29 -12.08
CA ALA A 299 9.76 6.75 -12.01
C ALA A 299 9.28 7.27 -10.65
N THR A 300 8.17 6.73 -10.13
CA THR A 300 7.68 7.08 -8.80
C THR A 300 8.67 6.71 -7.69
N ARG A 301 9.28 5.52 -7.76
CA ARG A 301 10.27 5.05 -6.77
C ARG A 301 11.51 5.91 -6.72
N LEU A 302 11.99 6.35 -7.88
CA LEU A 302 13.23 7.10 -8.01
C LEU A 302 13.02 8.61 -7.94
N GLY A 303 11.78 9.09 -7.82
CA GLY A 303 11.47 10.52 -7.86
C GLY A 303 11.75 11.19 -9.22
N GLU A 304 11.91 10.40 -10.29
CA GLU A 304 12.39 10.85 -11.59
C GLU A 304 11.33 10.71 -12.68
N PRO A 305 11.28 11.57 -13.72
CA PRO A 305 10.39 11.36 -14.86
C PRO A 305 10.66 10.03 -15.57
N ALA A 306 9.61 9.35 -16.05
CA ALA A 306 9.75 8.06 -16.76
C ALA A 306 10.70 8.11 -17.97
N THR A 307 10.89 9.28 -18.60
CA THR A 307 11.87 9.48 -19.67
C THR A 307 13.31 9.44 -19.17
N VAL A 308 13.58 9.91 -17.96
CA VAL A 308 14.91 9.85 -17.33
C VAL A 308 15.21 8.40 -16.97
N VAL A 309 14.27 7.72 -16.31
CA VAL A 309 14.38 6.28 -16.00
C VAL A 309 14.64 5.44 -17.25
N ALA A 310 13.93 5.71 -18.36
CA ALA A 310 14.16 5.01 -19.62
C ALA A 310 15.58 5.22 -20.16
N SER A 311 16.12 6.45 -20.09
CA SER A 311 17.51 6.75 -20.50
C SER A 311 18.51 5.98 -19.64
N MET A 312 18.37 6.06 -18.32
CA MET A 312 19.27 5.39 -17.39
C MET A 312 19.22 3.87 -17.56
N TRP A 313 18.05 3.30 -17.85
CA TRP A 313 17.92 1.88 -18.16
C TRP A 313 18.67 1.49 -19.44
N THR A 314 18.57 2.30 -20.51
CA THR A 314 19.33 2.02 -21.74
C THR A 314 20.84 2.09 -21.53
N GLU A 315 21.30 2.93 -20.61
CA GLU A 315 22.73 3.01 -20.22
C GLU A 315 23.16 1.80 -19.36
N ALA A 316 22.23 1.20 -18.61
CA ALA A 316 22.51 0.05 -17.73
C ALA A 316 22.92 -1.22 -18.49
N PHE A 317 22.70 -1.28 -19.82
CA PHE A 317 23.20 -2.38 -20.66
C PHE A 317 24.73 -2.45 -20.73
N ALA A 318 25.44 -1.39 -20.32
CA ALA A 318 26.88 -1.42 -20.15
C ALA A 318 27.33 -2.19 -18.89
N ASP A 319 26.43 -2.49 -17.94
CA ASP A 319 26.71 -3.29 -16.75
C ASP A 319 26.54 -4.79 -17.05
N GLU A 320 27.66 -5.51 -17.03
CA GLU A 320 27.69 -6.97 -17.26
C GLU A 320 26.76 -7.74 -16.30
N ARG A 321 26.61 -7.28 -15.05
CA ARG A 321 25.75 -7.95 -14.07
C ARG A 321 24.28 -7.85 -14.45
N ILE A 322 23.85 -6.71 -14.99
CA ILE A 322 22.47 -6.53 -15.47
C ILE A 322 22.22 -7.43 -16.67
N MET A 323 23.20 -7.56 -17.56
CA MET A 323 23.12 -8.45 -18.72
C MET A 323 23.04 -9.93 -18.32
N GLU A 324 23.78 -10.35 -17.29
CA GLU A 324 23.69 -11.71 -16.74
C GLU A 324 22.29 -12.02 -16.19
N ILE A 325 21.72 -11.10 -15.39
CA ILE A 325 20.36 -11.27 -14.85
C ILE A 325 19.32 -11.26 -15.98
N LEU A 326 19.48 -10.39 -16.97
CA LEU A 326 18.59 -10.31 -18.13
C LEU A 326 18.54 -11.63 -18.90
N GLN A 327 19.69 -12.27 -19.10
CA GLN A 327 19.78 -13.56 -19.79
C GLN A 327 19.23 -14.73 -18.96
N LYS A 328 19.46 -14.71 -17.64
CA LYS A 328 19.11 -15.81 -16.74
C LYS A 328 17.66 -15.78 -16.27
N ASP A 329 17.22 -14.60 -15.80
CA ASP A 329 15.97 -14.41 -15.06
C ASP A 329 14.97 -13.53 -15.83
N GLY A 330 15.40 -12.91 -16.94
CA GLY A 330 14.56 -12.16 -17.86
C GLY A 330 14.48 -10.65 -17.55
N LEU A 331 13.80 -9.92 -18.43
CA LEU A 331 13.77 -8.45 -18.44
C LEU A 331 13.25 -7.83 -17.16
N ASN A 332 12.11 -8.30 -16.65
CA ASN A 332 11.51 -7.72 -15.45
C ASN A 332 12.40 -7.92 -14.22
N ALA A 333 13.08 -9.06 -14.10
CA ALA A 333 13.99 -9.33 -13.01
C ALA A 333 15.25 -8.45 -13.08
N ALA A 334 15.82 -8.29 -14.27
CA ALA A 334 16.97 -7.41 -14.49
C ALA A 334 16.62 -5.94 -14.22
N PHE A 335 15.47 -5.49 -14.71
CA PHE A 335 14.99 -4.13 -14.49
C PHE A 335 14.73 -3.85 -13.01
N GLU A 336 14.04 -4.75 -12.31
CA GLU A 336 13.79 -4.61 -10.87
C GLU A 336 15.08 -4.59 -10.06
N SER A 337 16.04 -5.47 -10.38
CA SER A 337 17.37 -5.47 -9.74
C SER A 337 18.10 -4.15 -9.99
N TRP A 338 18.00 -3.58 -11.19
CA TRP A 338 18.56 -2.27 -11.49
C TRP A 338 17.89 -1.15 -10.69
N VAL A 339 16.56 -1.10 -10.63
CA VAL A 339 15.82 -0.08 -9.85
C VAL A 339 16.24 -0.13 -8.38
N GLN A 340 16.31 -1.32 -7.77
CA GLN A 340 16.73 -1.48 -6.37
C GLN A 340 18.15 -0.94 -6.11
N ARG A 341 19.06 -1.08 -7.08
CA ARG A 341 20.40 -0.47 -6.98
C ARG A 341 20.34 1.06 -7.04
N GLN A 342 19.43 1.61 -7.85
CA GLN A 342 19.23 3.06 -7.92
C GLN A 342 18.64 3.62 -6.62
N GLU A 343 17.72 2.91 -5.96
CA GLU A 343 17.18 3.31 -4.65
C GLU A 343 18.27 3.35 -3.57
N GLY A 344 19.24 2.44 -3.60
CA GLY A 344 20.38 2.49 -2.67
C GLY A 344 21.45 3.54 -3.01
N THR A 345 21.21 4.41 -4.00
CA THR A 345 22.20 5.36 -4.51
C THR A 345 22.14 6.69 -3.77
N ILE A 346 23.27 7.10 -3.22
CA ILE A 346 23.48 8.43 -2.64
C ILE A 346 23.96 9.34 -3.77
N SER A 347 23.22 10.41 -4.06
CA SER A 347 23.56 11.37 -5.09
C SER A 347 24.34 12.54 -4.50
N VAL A 348 25.47 12.89 -5.10
CA VAL A 348 26.30 14.04 -4.73
C VAL A 348 26.38 14.96 -5.94
N ILE A 349 25.78 16.14 -5.86
CA ILE A 349 25.82 17.15 -6.91
C ILE A 349 26.96 18.11 -6.60
N LEU A 350 27.92 18.21 -7.52
CA LEU A 350 29.05 19.12 -7.37
C LEU A 350 28.64 20.58 -7.60
N ALA A 351 29.28 21.48 -6.85
CA ALA A 351 29.15 22.91 -7.05
C ALA A 351 29.71 23.35 -8.42
N GLU A 352 29.22 24.48 -8.92
CA GLU A 352 29.61 25.00 -10.23
C GLU A 352 31.12 25.27 -10.29
N GLY A 353 31.77 24.80 -11.36
CA GLY A 353 33.22 24.94 -11.54
C GLY A 353 34.03 23.74 -11.03
N TYR A 354 33.43 22.82 -10.28
CA TYR A 354 34.08 21.58 -9.86
C TYR A 354 33.74 20.41 -10.78
N GLY A 355 34.70 19.52 -10.95
CA GLY A 355 34.58 18.32 -11.75
C GLY A 355 34.98 17.07 -10.99
N LEU A 356 34.93 15.95 -11.70
CA LEU A 356 35.24 14.65 -11.13
C LEU A 356 36.66 14.56 -10.55
N SER A 357 37.63 15.26 -11.13
CA SER A 357 39.02 15.28 -10.66
C SER A 357 39.18 15.88 -9.27
N ASP A 358 38.25 16.74 -8.85
CA ASP A 358 38.33 17.44 -7.57
C ASP A 358 37.75 16.57 -6.45
N ILE A 359 36.63 15.88 -6.71
CA ILE A 359 35.92 15.09 -5.71
C ILE A 359 36.38 13.63 -5.61
N ALA A 360 36.88 13.02 -6.70
CA ALA A 360 37.25 11.60 -6.69
C ALA A 360 38.31 11.27 -5.62
N PRO A 361 39.41 12.04 -5.47
CA PRO A 361 40.39 11.79 -4.42
C PRO A 361 39.79 11.92 -3.01
N VAL A 362 38.85 12.87 -2.83
CA VAL A 362 38.16 13.09 -1.55
C VAL A 362 37.31 11.90 -1.18
N ILE A 363 36.59 11.31 -2.13
CA ILE A 363 35.76 10.11 -1.90
C ILE A 363 36.65 8.90 -1.57
N ASP A 364 37.74 8.72 -2.32
CA ASP A 364 38.67 7.61 -2.16
C ASP A 364 39.42 7.67 -0.81
N ASP A 365 39.75 8.88 -0.33
CA ASP A 365 40.45 9.11 0.94
C ASP A 365 39.50 9.22 2.15
N HIS A 366 38.19 9.29 1.94
CA HIS A 366 37.22 9.40 3.04
C HIS A 366 37.04 8.06 3.77
N LEU A 367 36.97 8.11 5.10
CA LEU A 367 36.79 6.92 5.92
C LEU A 367 35.32 6.52 5.98
N TRP A 368 34.95 5.51 5.19
CA TRP A 368 33.65 4.86 5.21
C TRP A 368 33.64 3.70 6.22
N THR A 369 32.75 3.73 7.22
CA THR A 369 32.75 2.79 8.36
C THR A 369 31.56 1.83 8.39
N GLY A 370 30.66 1.95 7.42
CA GLY A 370 29.52 1.07 7.23
C GLY A 370 29.90 -0.36 6.86
N ASN A 371 28.96 -1.28 7.01
CA ASN A 371 29.11 -2.70 6.70
C ASN A 371 28.34 -3.16 5.46
N GLN A 372 27.65 -2.23 4.79
CA GLN A 372 26.88 -2.48 3.57
C GLN A 372 27.37 -1.56 2.45
N PRO A 373 27.70 -2.12 1.27
CA PRO A 373 28.05 -1.31 0.12
C PRO A 373 26.84 -0.54 -0.39
N ARG A 374 27.05 0.74 -0.69
CA ARG A 374 26.11 1.64 -1.36
C ARG A 374 26.81 2.31 -2.55
N THR A 375 26.01 2.72 -3.51
CA THR A 375 26.49 3.50 -4.65
C THR A 375 26.49 4.98 -4.28
N LEU A 376 27.63 5.65 -4.38
CA LEU A 376 27.73 7.11 -4.32
C LEU A 376 27.84 7.65 -5.75
N ARG A 377 26.77 8.20 -6.28
CA ARG A 377 26.71 8.80 -7.62
C ARG A 377 27.09 10.26 -7.55
N VAL A 378 28.22 10.61 -8.13
CA VAL A 378 28.65 11.99 -8.32
C VAL A 378 28.08 12.52 -9.62
N VAL A 379 27.39 13.66 -9.56
CA VAL A 379 26.81 14.37 -10.69
C VAL A 379 27.46 15.74 -10.82
N TRP A 380 27.88 16.12 -12.03
CA TRP A 380 28.47 17.44 -12.30
C TRP A 380 28.13 17.92 -13.70
N ASN A 381 28.31 19.21 -13.96
CA ASN A 381 28.17 19.79 -15.29
C ASN A 381 29.55 20.03 -15.91
N ALA A 382 29.76 19.56 -17.13
CA ALA A 382 30.96 19.84 -17.91
C ALA A 382 30.56 20.21 -19.33
N ASP A 383 31.04 21.34 -19.83
CA ASP A 383 30.75 21.84 -21.18
C ASP A 383 29.25 21.99 -21.52
N GLY A 384 28.44 22.32 -20.51
CA GLY A 384 26.98 22.43 -20.64
C GLY A 384 26.23 21.09 -20.65
N GLU A 385 26.95 19.98 -20.45
CA GLU A 385 26.36 18.64 -20.34
C GLU A 385 26.44 18.12 -18.90
N ARG A 386 25.34 17.53 -18.42
CA ARG A 386 25.29 16.83 -17.13
C ARG A 386 25.99 15.49 -17.28
N ARG A 387 27.01 15.26 -16.45
CA ARG A 387 27.77 14.00 -16.37
C ARG A 387 27.59 13.36 -15.01
N GLN A 388 27.82 12.04 -14.95
CA GLN A 388 27.74 11.28 -13.72
C GLN A 388 28.80 10.18 -13.63
N ARG A 389 29.19 9.80 -12.41
CA ARG A 389 30.05 8.65 -12.12
C ARG A 389 29.69 8.04 -10.77
N ASP A 390 29.64 6.73 -10.74
CA ASP A 390 29.31 5.95 -9.56
C ASP A 390 30.58 5.45 -8.85
N PHE A 391 30.56 5.52 -7.51
CA PHE A 391 31.59 4.99 -6.62
C PHE A 391 30.95 3.95 -5.68
N GLU A 392 31.61 2.83 -5.44
CA GLU A 392 31.17 1.85 -4.43
C GLU A 392 31.79 2.24 -3.08
N VAL A 393 30.96 2.59 -2.10
CA VAL A 393 31.37 3.02 -0.76
C VAL A 393 30.60 2.25 0.30
N ASN A 394 31.08 2.22 1.55
CA ASN A 394 30.38 1.57 2.67
C ASN A 394 29.98 2.60 3.74
N PRO A 395 29.00 3.49 3.49
CA PRO A 395 28.75 4.62 4.39
C PRO A 395 27.82 4.23 5.54
N THR A 396 28.02 4.89 6.69
CA THR A 396 26.95 5.14 7.67
C THR A 396 26.39 6.56 7.47
N ASP A 397 25.20 6.85 8.01
CA ASP A 397 24.62 8.21 7.99
C ASP A 397 25.58 9.24 8.59
N ARG A 398 26.35 8.82 9.60
CA ARG A 398 27.38 9.64 10.24
C ARG A 398 28.54 9.93 9.28
N ASP A 399 28.98 8.94 8.50
CA ASP A 399 30.06 9.12 7.52
C ASP A 399 29.65 10.11 6.44
N LEU A 400 28.38 10.07 5.99
CA LEU A 400 27.81 10.99 5.00
C LEU A 400 27.71 12.42 5.53
N GLY A 401 27.23 12.59 6.77
CA GLY A 401 27.23 13.91 7.42
C GLY A 401 28.64 14.50 7.55
N HIS A 402 29.63 13.66 7.88
CA HIS A 402 31.03 14.10 7.92
C HIS A 402 31.60 14.40 6.53
N PHE A 403 31.24 13.60 5.52
CA PHE A 403 31.66 13.80 4.14
C PHE A 403 31.13 15.12 3.58
N TRP A 404 29.84 15.42 3.76
CA TRP A 404 29.25 16.70 3.39
C TRP A 404 29.99 17.84 4.08
N MET A 405 30.00 17.85 5.43
CA MET A 405 30.47 18.99 6.21
C MET A 405 31.92 19.37 5.91
N LYS A 406 32.78 18.41 5.54
CA LYS A 406 34.18 18.66 5.20
C LYS A 406 34.38 19.20 3.78
N ASN A 407 33.40 19.04 2.90
CA ASN A 407 33.50 19.32 1.48
C ASN A 407 32.34 20.18 0.99
N GLU A 408 31.82 21.06 1.86
CA GLU A 408 30.68 21.96 1.55
C GLU A 408 31.01 22.97 0.42
N ASP A 409 32.30 23.18 0.16
CA ASP A 409 32.79 23.99 -0.95
C ASP A 409 32.74 23.26 -2.29
N LEU A 410 32.86 21.93 -2.29
CA LEU A 410 32.83 21.06 -3.48
C LEU A 410 31.42 20.56 -3.80
N ILE A 411 30.58 20.38 -2.77
CA ILE A 411 29.28 19.72 -2.87
C ILE A 411 28.18 20.78 -2.77
N ALA A 412 27.43 20.96 -3.85
CA ALA A 412 26.24 21.81 -3.85
C ALA A 412 25.05 21.14 -3.18
N ASP A 413 24.91 19.82 -3.36
CA ASP A 413 23.82 19.04 -2.79
C ASP A 413 24.24 17.59 -2.55
N LEU A 414 23.68 16.97 -1.52
CA LEU A 414 23.81 15.54 -1.27
C LEU A 414 22.44 15.00 -0.91
N ASP A 415 21.93 14.15 -1.78
CA ASP A 415 20.60 13.56 -1.65
C ASP A 415 20.74 12.06 -1.44
N MET A 416 19.96 11.51 -0.52
CA MET A 416 19.86 10.08 -0.30
C MET A 416 18.52 9.64 -0.82
N LEU A 417 18.52 8.83 -1.89
CA LEU A 417 17.30 8.16 -2.37
C LEU A 417 16.89 7.02 -1.42
N ASP A 418 17.04 7.18 -0.11
CA ASP A 418 16.49 6.23 0.84
C ASP A 418 14.96 6.28 0.77
N LEU A 419 14.32 5.11 0.93
CA LEU A 419 12.89 4.81 0.78
C LEU A 419 11.92 5.63 1.69
N GLU A 420 12.31 6.79 2.19
CA GLU A 420 11.41 7.74 2.85
C GLU A 420 10.66 8.64 1.86
N VAL A 421 11.06 8.70 0.58
CA VAL A 421 10.44 9.58 -0.42
C VAL A 421 9.89 8.80 -1.62
N ALA A 422 8.70 8.24 -1.48
CA ALA A 422 7.84 7.97 -2.65
C ALA A 422 6.37 8.07 -2.24
N ALA A 423 5.79 9.24 -2.57
CA ALA A 423 4.42 9.67 -2.31
C ALA A 423 3.33 8.86 -3.04
#